data_AF-A0A956RG25-F1
#
_entry.id   AF-A0A956RG25-F1
#
_cell.length_a   1.000
_cell.length_b   1.000
_cell.length_c   1.000
_cell.angle_alpha   90.00
_cell.angle_beta   90.00
_cell.angle_gamma   90.00
#
_symmetry.space_group_name_H-M   'P 1'
#
loop_
_entity.id
_entity.type
_entity.pdbx_description
1 polymer ?
#
loop_
_entity_poly.entity_id
_entity_poly.type
_entity_poly.pdbx_seq_one_letter_code
_entity_poly.pdbx_strand_id
1 'polypeptide(L)'
;MAHINGIYTQKGLKTATKIGSYVLDMFFAGDFESFRHEGKKHVTFRALAERDDLCVSHSFIWYAVAVLEQSTQLPDDVSETLPFSHHKLLLPIKDLELKLELAREAVARRMSKRKLAERIRGLRRNSAAFSRAGRPPLPSFVKGLTQVRRGVELACSEELSDDLFDRYGLDDAGRLLDETTQQIETLERLVTRLRAQVSRLRERA
;
A
#
# COMPACT_ATOMS: atom_id res chain seq x y z
N MET A 1 3.63 -26.84 1.69
CA MET A 1 2.91 -25.66 1.12
C MET A 1 1.40 -25.87 0.97
N ALA A 2 0.91 -27.10 0.69
CA ALA A 2 -0.53 -27.41 0.73
C ALA A 2 -1.24 -26.93 2.02
N HIS A 3 -0.53 -26.94 3.15
CA HIS A 3 -1.00 -26.43 4.44
C HIS A 3 -1.34 -24.92 4.42
N ILE A 4 -0.53 -24.07 3.78
CA ILE A 4 -0.78 -22.61 3.71
C ILE A 4 -2.04 -22.32 2.89
N ASN A 5 -2.21 -23.00 1.75
CA ASN A 5 -3.38 -22.81 0.89
C ASN A 5 -4.68 -23.28 1.56
N GLY A 6 -4.62 -24.38 2.31
CA GLY A 6 -5.76 -24.87 3.08
C GLY A 6 -6.24 -23.87 4.15
N ILE A 7 -5.32 -23.09 4.72
CA ILE A 7 -5.62 -22.04 5.70
C ILE A 7 -6.14 -20.76 5.00
N TYR A 8 -5.61 -20.40 3.84
CA TYR A 8 -5.90 -19.14 3.15
C TYR A 8 -7.37 -18.96 2.71
N THR A 9 -8.12 -20.04 2.52
CA THR A 9 -9.56 -20.00 2.15
C THR A 9 -10.45 -19.38 3.23
N GLN A 10 -9.99 -19.34 4.48
CA GLN A 10 -10.66 -18.66 5.58
C GLN A 10 -10.14 -17.21 5.65
N LYS A 11 -10.95 -16.20 5.31
CA LYS A 11 -10.54 -14.78 5.44
C LYS A 11 -10.55 -14.37 6.92
N GLY A 12 -9.44 -13.91 7.48
CA GLY A 12 -9.43 -13.36 8.84
C GLY A 12 -8.06 -13.30 9.53
N LEU A 13 -8.05 -12.78 10.76
CA LEU A 13 -6.86 -12.67 11.61
C LEU A 13 -6.25 -14.05 11.92
N LYS A 14 -7.07 -15.04 12.28
CA LYS A 14 -6.64 -16.41 12.61
C LYS A 14 -5.87 -17.09 11.47
N THR A 15 -6.28 -16.84 10.22
CA THR A 15 -5.58 -17.35 9.04
C THR A 15 -4.23 -16.69 8.87
N ALA A 16 -4.18 -15.36 9.04
CA ALA A 16 -2.92 -14.63 8.96
C ALA A 16 -1.95 -15.04 10.06
N THR A 17 -2.40 -15.23 11.31
CA THR A 17 -1.52 -15.65 12.41
C THR A 17 -0.99 -17.07 12.22
N LYS A 18 -1.82 -18.02 11.72
CA LYS A 18 -1.35 -19.37 11.38
C LYS A 18 -0.31 -19.38 10.27
N ILE A 19 -0.54 -18.63 9.19
CA ILE A 19 0.43 -18.48 8.10
C ILE A 19 1.71 -17.82 8.61
N GLY A 20 1.57 -16.77 9.44
CA GLY A 20 2.68 -16.09 10.09
C GLY A 20 3.51 -17.05 10.96
N SER A 21 2.86 -17.91 11.75
CA SER A 21 3.54 -18.88 12.63
C SER A 21 4.33 -19.86 11.79
N TYR A 22 3.70 -20.49 10.79
CA TYR A 22 4.37 -21.44 9.91
C TYR A 22 5.61 -20.81 9.23
N VAL A 23 5.50 -19.57 8.77
CA VAL A 23 6.62 -18.86 8.13
C VAL A 23 7.72 -18.52 9.13
N LEU A 24 7.36 -18.07 10.34
CA LEU A 24 8.30 -17.78 11.41
C LEU A 24 9.06 -19.05 11.84
N ASP A 25 8.35 -20.14 12.04
CA ASP A 25 8.92 -21.42 12.47
C ASP A 25 9.84 -22.00 11.38
N MET A 26 9.39 -21.99 10.12
CA MET A 26 10.14 -22.61 9.02
C MET A 26 11.38 -21.82 8.59
N PHE A 27 11.31 -20.49 8.59
CA PHE A 27 12.36 -19.64 8.00
C PHE A 27 13.16 -18.84 9.03
N PHE A 28 12.65 -18.70 10.25
CA PHE A 28 13.27 -17.91 11.31
C PHE A 28 13.39 -18.69 12.63
N ALA A 29 13.15 -20.02 12.62
CA ALA A 29 13.22 -20.87 13.80
C ALA A 29 12.39 -20.37 15.00
N GLY A 30 11.26 -19.69 14.73
CA GLY A 30 10.40 -19.12 15.76
C GLY A 30 10.87 -17.76 16.32
N ASP A 31 11.97 -17.20 15.81
CA ASP A 31 12.58 -15.97 16.34
C ASP A 31 12.10 -14.69 15.61
N PHE A 32 11.41 -13.83 16.35
CA PHE A 32 10.96 -12.52 15.87
C PHE A 32 12.11 -11.50 15.69
N GLU A 33 13.21 -11.63 16.43
CA GLU A 33 14.35 -10.72 16.27
C GLU A 33 15.01 -10.92 14.90
N SER A 34 15.28 -12.17 14.53
CA SER A 34 15.76 -12.55 13.20
C SER A 34 14.85 -12.02 12.09
N PHE A 35 13.52 -12.16 12.24
CA PHE A 35 12.55 -11.61 11.30
C PHE A 35 12.65 -10.07 11.18
N ARG A 36 12.80 -9.36 12.30
CA ARG A 36 12.93 -7.89 12.32
C ARG A 36 14.19 -7.41 11.63
N HIS A 37 15.30 -8.12 11.79
CA HIS A 37 16.58 -7.78 11.18
C HIS A 37 16.57 -7.91 9.66
N GLU A 38 15.95 -8.96 9.11
CA GLU A 38 15.88 -9.19 7.65
C GLU A 38 14.91 -8.24 6.92
N GLY A 39 13.86 -7.80 7.62
CA GLY A 39 12.93 -6.79 7.14
C GLY A 39 12.05 -7.21 5.95
N LYS A 40 11.48 -6.21 5.25
CA LYS A 40 10.43 -6.40 4.22
C LYS A 40 10.88 -7.00 2.89
N LYS A 41 12.18 -7.01 2.62
CA LYS A 41 12.75 -7.35 1.31
C LYS A 41 13.49 -8.67 1.32
N HIS A 42 13.30 -9.48 2.35
CA HIS A 42 13.99 -10.74 2.45
C HIS A 42 13.73 -11.61 1.21
N VAL A 43 14.81 -12.06 0.57
CA VAL A 43 14.79 -12.80 -0.70
C VAL A 43 13.84 -13.98 -0.63
N THR A 44 13.77 -14.62 0.55
CA THR A 44 12.93 -15.78 0.82
C THR A 44 11.44 -15.50 0.64
N PHE A 45 10.92 -14.32 1.02
CA PHE A 45 9.50 -14.03 0.83
C PHE A 45 9.14 -13.91 -0.64
N ARG A 46 10.06 -13.41 -1.47
CA ARG A 46 9.83 -13.19 -2.89
C ARG A 46 9.91 -14.52 -3.63
N ALA A 47 10.95 -15.29 -3.36
CA ALA A 47 11.09 -16.66 -3.84
C ALA A 47 9.90 -17.55 -3.44
N LEU A 48 9.35 -17.37 -2.23
CA LEU A 48 8.14 -18.06 -1.79
C LEU A 48 6.92 -17.70 -2.63
N ALA A 49 6.71 -16.41 -2.89
CA ALA A 49 5.56 -15.90 -3.63
C ALA A 49 5.63 -16.13 -5.14
N GLU A 50 6.82 -16.41 -5.68
CA GLU A 50 7.03 -16.75 -7.10
C GLU A 50 6.71 -18.22 -7.41
N ARG A 51 6.35 -19.03 -6.41
CA ARG A 51 5.93 -20.41 -6.64
C ARG A 51 4.47 -20.47 -7.13
N ASP A 52 4.25 -21.18 -8.23
CA ASP A 52 2.92 -21.35 -8.84
C ASP A 52 1.90 -22.04 -7.90
N ASP A 53 2.40 -22.80 -6.91
CA ASP A 53 1.57 -23.50 -5.95
C ASP A 53 1.07 -22.61 -4.80
N LEU A 54 1.44 -21.33 -4.71
CA LEU A 54 1.14 -20.48 -3.56
C LEU A 54 0.15 -19.35 -3.89
N CYS A 55 -1.03 -19.36 -3.24
CA CYS A 55 -2.07 -18.36 -3.48
C CYS A 55 -1.89 -17.05 -2.69
N VAL A 56 -0.73 -16.81 -2.07
CA VAL A 56 -0.49 -15.64 -1.23
C VAL A 56 0.61 -14.75 -1.78
N SER A 57 0.33 -13.44 -1.85
CA SER A 57 1.35 -12.47 -2.26
C SER A 57 2.49 -12.38 -1.24
N HIS A 58 3.69 -12.07 -1.73
CA HIS A 58 4.86 -11.69 -0.93
C HIS A 58 4.50 -10.73 0.22
N SER A 59 3.77 -9.66 -0.11
CA SER A 59 3.37 -8.65 0.86
C SER A 59 2.50 -9.24 1.96
N PHE A 60 1.56 -10.14 1.62
CA PHE A 60 0.70 -10.78 2.60
C PHE A 60 1.51 -11.64 3.58
N ILE A 61 2.47 -12.43 3.09
CA ILE A 61 3.35 -13.27 3.93
C ILE A 61 4.07 -12.41 4.97
N TRP A 62 4.71 -11.31 4.53
CA TRP A 62 5.39 -10.40 5.45
C TRP A 62 4.44 -9.84 6.52
N TYR A 63 3.25 -9.39 6.10
CA TYR A 63 2.25 -8.85 7.03
C TYR A 63 1.69 -9.93 7.97
N ALA A 64 1.62 -11.19 7.56
CA ALA A 64 1.15 -12.29 8.39
C ALA A 64 2.07 -12.49 9.61
N VAL A 65 3.39 -12.53 9.38
CA VAL A 65 4.39 -12.64 10.46
C VAL A 65 4.40 -11.40 11.34
N ALA A 66 4.39 -10.19 10.75
CA ALA A 66 4.39 -8.95 11.52
C ALA A 66 3.12 -8.79 12.38
N VAL A 67 1.95 -9.21 11.87
CA VAL A 67 0.70 -9.18 12.64
C VAL A 67 0.69 -10.25 13.72
N LEU A 68 1.28 -11.42 13.49
CA LEU A 68 1.47 -12.42 14.54
C LEU A 68 2.27 -11.83 15.72
N GLU A 69 3.45 -11.24 15.44
CA GLU A 69 4.25 -10.57 16.49
C GLU A 69 3.45 -9.48 17.22
N GLN A 70 2.72 -8.64 16.48
CA GLN A 70 1.90 -7.61 17.11
C GLN A 70 0.77 -8.21 17.96
N SER A 71 0.19 -9.33 17.55
CA SER A 71 -0.93 -9.95 18.25
C SER A 71 -0.53 -10.48 19.62
N THR A 72 0.74 -10.85 19.82
CA THR A 72 1.27 -11.27 21.13
C THR A 72 1.63 -10.09 22.04
N GLN A 73 1.69 -8.87 21.50
CA GLN A 73 1.96 -7.64 22.27
C GLN A 73 0.67 -6.96 22.76
N LEU A 74 -0.49 -7.34 22.23
CA LEU A 74 -1.79 -6.77 22.59
C LEU A 74 -2.56 -7.76 23.47
N PRO A 75 -3.37 -7.29 24.44
CA PRO A 75 -4.29 -8.15 25.17
C PRO A 75 -5.23 -8.92 24.23
N ASP A 76 -5.51 -10.18 24.56
CA ASP A 76 -6.29 -11.09 23.69
C ASP A 76 -7.68 -10.53 23.33
N ASP A 77 -8.37 -9.90 24.28
CA ASP A 77 -9.69 -9.29 24.08
C ASP A 77 -9.68 -8.20 22.99
N VAL A 78 -8.59 -7.43 22.92
CA VAL A 78 -8.39 -6.39 21.90
C VAL A 78 -7.90 -7.01 20.60
N SER A 79 -6.91 -7.90 20.69
CA SER A 79 -6.22 -8.53 19.56
C SER A 79 -7.20 -9.35 18.72
N GLU A 80 -7.99 -10.23 19.33
CA GLU A 80 -8.92 -11.11 18.61
C GLU A 80 -10.11 -10.38 17.99
N THR A 81 -10.50 -9.24 18.58
CA THR A 81 -11.62 -8.42 18.08
C THR A 81 -11.25 -7.61 16.84
N LEU A 82 -9.97 -7.28 16.66
CA LEU A 82 -9.53 -6.43 15.57
C LEU A 82 -9.38 -7.22 14.25
N PRO A 83 -9.92 -6.71 13.13
CA PRO A 83 -9.66 -7.30 11.82
C PRO A 83 -8.17 -7.19 11.44
N PHE A 84 -7.67 -8.12 10.63
CA PHE A 84 -6.30 -8.09 10.09
C PHE A 84 -5.91 -6.73 9.48
N SER A 85 -6.84 -6.05 8.81
CA SER A 85 -6.58 -4.73 8.25
C SER A 85 -6.26 -3.65 9.28
N HIS A 86 -6.82 -3.76 10.50
CA HIS A 86 -6.56 -2.84 11.59
C HIS A 86 -5.20 -3.13 12.21
N HIS A 87 -4.85 -4.41 12.42
CA HIS A 87 -3.50 -4.77 12.86
C HIS A 87 -2.44 -4.17 11.93
N LYS A 88 -2.64 -4.31 10.61
CA LYS A 88 -1.74 -3.72 9.60
C LYS A 88 -1.57 -2.20 9.70
N LEU A 89 -2.63 -1.48 10.10
CA LEU A 89 -2.56 -0.02 10.28
C LEU A 89 -1.77 0.38 11.53
N LEU A 90 -1.77 -0.47 12.56
CA LEU A 90 -1.09 -0.24 13.83
C LEU A 90 0.41 -0.61 13.79
N LEU A 91 0.84 -1.48 12.87
CA LEU A 91 2.24 -1.89 12.73
C LEU A 91 3.29 -0.76 12.71
N PRO A 92 3.05 0.41 12.06
CA PRO A 92 4.04 1.48 12.02
C PRO A 92 4.25 2.22 13.36
N ILE A 93 3.42 1.96 14.36
CA ILE A 93 3.42 2.60 15.69
C ILE A 93 4.38 1.82 16.59
N LYS A 94 5.48 2.47 17.02
CA LYS A 94 6.50 1.84 17.86
C LYS A 94 6.18 1.89 19.34
N ASP A 95 5.53 2.98 19.75
CA ASP A 95 5.06 3.17 21.12
C ASP A 95 3.92 2.18 21.42
N LEU A 96 4.17 1.24 22.33
CA LEU A 96 3.24 0.18 22.68
C LEU A 96 2.00 0.73 23.40
N GLU A 97 2.16 1.72 24.26
CA GLU A 97 1.05 2.34 25.00
C GLU A 97 0.11 3.04 24.02
N LEU A 98 0.66 3.85 23.11
CA LEU A 98 -0.12 4.52 22.07
C LEU A 98 -0.80 3.51 21.13
N LYS A 99 -0.11 2.43 20.77
CA LYS A 99 -0.67 1.35 19.95
C LYS A 99 -1.86 0.69 20.64
N LEU A 100 -1.73 0.39 21.93
CA LEU A 100 -2.77 -0.21 22.75
C LEU A 100 -3.97 0.72 22.93
N GLU A 101 -3.73 2.01 23.19
CA GLU A 101 -4.78 3.03 23.27
C GLU A 101 -5.61 3.07 21.99
N LEU A 102 -4.94 3.16 20.83
CA LEU A 102 -5.61 3.20 19.52
C LEU A 102 -6.34 1.89 19.21
N ALA A 103 -5.79 0.75 19.61
CA ALA A 103 -6.41 -0.55 19.44
C ALA A 103 -7.71 -0.65 20.26
N ARG A 104 -7.66 -0.28 21.55
CA ARG A 104 -8.84 -0.21 22.43
C ARG A 104 -9.88 0.79 21.92
N GLU A 105 -9.45 1.97 21.49
CA GLU A 105 -10.33 2.99 20.91
C GLU A 105 -11.05 2.45 19.66
N ALA A 106 -10.33 1.73 18.80
CA ALA A 106 -10.88 1.14 17.58
C ALA A 106 -11.92 0.05 17.90
N VAL A 107 -11.68 -0.79 18.90
CA VAL A 107 -12.63 -1.82 19.37
C VAL A 107 -13.86 -1.17 19.99
N ALA A 108 -13.68 -0.29 20.98
CA ALA A 108 -14.77 0.35 21.71
C ALA A 108 -15.71 1.14 20.79
N ARG A 109 -15.16 1.85 19.80
CA ARG A 109 -15.93 2.66 18.86
C ARG A 109 -16.30 1.92 17.56
N ARG A 110 -16.00 0.62 17.46
CA ARG A 110 -16.18 -0.19 16.24
C ARG A 110 -15.71 0.53 14.99
N MET A 111 -14.51 1.10 15.04
CA MET A 111 -13.99 1.95 13.97
C MET A 111 -13.85 1.15 12.68
N SER A 112 -14.27 1.75 11.56
CA SER A 112 -13.89 1.24 10.24
C SER A 112 -12.39 1.45 10.00
N LYS A 113 -11.82 0.64 9.10
CA LYS A 113 -10.41 0.79 8.66
C LYS A 113 -10.09 2.23 8.25
N ARG A 114 -11.02 2.90 7.56
CA ARG A 114 -10.86 4.30 7.11
C ARG A 114 -10.74 5.26 8.28
N LYS A 115 -11.66 5.17 9.26
CA LYS A 115 -11.65 6.03 10.45
C LYS A 115 -10.38 5.84 11.28
N LEU A 116 -9.96 4.60 11.50
CA LEU A 116 -8.70 4.32 12.21
C LEU A 116 -7.49 4.90 11.47
N ALA A 117 -7.42 4.75 10.14
CA ALA A 117 -6.34 5.33 9.35
C ALA A 117 -6.31 6.87 9.40
N GLU A 118 -7.47 7.53 9.41
CA GLU A 118 -7.58 8.99 9.58
C GLU A 118 -7.09 9.42 10.97
N ARG A 119 -7.52 8.71 12.02
CA ARG A 119 -7.08 8.95 13.41
C ARG A 119 -5.56 8.85 13.54
N ILE A 120 -4.98 7.75 13.04
CA ILE A 120 -3.52 7.53 13.02
C ILE A 120 -2.79 8.64 12.26
N ARG A 121 -3.31 9.05 11.09
CA ARG A 121 -2.72 10.12 10.28
C ARG A 121 -2.75 11.46 11.00
N GLY A 122 -3.79 11.74 11.78
CA GLY A 122 -3.89 12.94 12.62
C GLY A 122 -2.75 13.00 13.66
N LEU A 123 -2.50 11.89 14.35
CA LEU A 123 -1.45 11.78 15.36
C LEU A 123 -0.04 11.85 14.76
N ARG A 124 0.15 11.26 13.57
CA ARG A 124 1.46 11.20 12.92
C ARG A 124 2.05 12.57 12.53
N ARG A 125 1.21 13.58 12.31
CA ARG A 125 1.72 14.94 11.99
C ARG A 125 2.49 15.57 13.15
N ASN A 126 2.24 15.11 14.38
CA ASN A 126 2.68 15.79 15.59
C ASN A 126 3.57 14.91 16.50
N SER A 127 3.95 13.69 16.09
CA SER A 127 4.57 12.73 17.03
C SER A 127 5.77 11.97 16.48
N ALA A 128 6.81 11.86 17.32
CA ALA A 128 8.01 11.03 17.11
C ALA A 128 7.76 9.53 17.33
N ALA A 129 6.60 9.14 17.88
CA ALA A 129 6.22 7.74 18.15
C ALA A 129 6.00 6.89 16.88
N PHE A 130 5.92 7.53 15.72
CA PHE A 130 5.84 6.87 14.43
C PHE A 130 7.22 6.66 13.85
N SER A 131 7.46 5.47 13.29
CA SER A 131 8.66 5.26 12.46
C SER A 131 8.78 6.38 11.40
N ARG A 132 9.81 7.23 11.54
CA ARG A 132 10.22 8.21 10.53
C ARG A 132 10.87 7.46 9.36
N ALA A 133 10.08 6.70 8.63
CA ALA A 133 10.58 5.94 7.49
C ALA A 133 9.78 6.33 6.25
N GLY A 134 10.25 7.36 5.57
CA GLY A 134 9.84 7.72 4.22
C GLY A 134 9.80 9.21 3.97
N ARG A 135 10.31 9.60 2.79
CA ARG A 135 10.07 10.91 2.16
C ARG A 135 8.58 11.24 2.30
N PRO A 136 8.21 12.47 2.70
CA PRO A 136 6.80 12.85 2.77
C PRO A 136 6.13 12.49 1.44
N PRO A 137 4.92 11.90 1.47
CA PRO A 137 4.24 11.51 0.26
C PRO A 137 4.11 12.75 -0.62
N LEU A 138 4.49 12.62 -1.89
CA LEU A 138 4.34 13.71 -2.85
C LEU A 138 2.86 14.17 -2.84
N PRO A 139 2.61 15.49 -2.92
CA PRO A 139 1.26 16.00 -3.06
C PRO A 139 0.51 15.32 -4.21
N SER A 140 -0.81 15.20 -4.10
CA SER A 140 -1.65 14.53 -5.09
C SER A 140 -1.44 15.07 -6.51
N PHE A 141 -1.28 16.39 -6.65
CA PHE A 141 -1.02 17.02 -7.94
C PHE A 141 0.32 16.56 -8.56
N VAL A 142 1.37 16.40 -7.75
CA VAL A 142 2.69 15.93 -8.22
C VAL A 142 2.60 14.48 -8.69
N LYS A 143 1.84 13.65 -7.97
CA LYS A 143 1.59 12.26 -8.38
C LYS A 143 0.83 12.20 -9.71
N GLY A 144 -0.19 13.04 -9.88
CA GLY A 144 -0.94 13.16 -11.12
C GLY A 144 -0.03 13.53 -12.30
N LEU A 145 0.80 14.56 -12.17
CA LEU A 145 1.77 14.94 -13.20
C LEU A 145 2.77 13.83 -13.53
N THR A 146 3.21 13.08 -12.52
CA THR A 146 4.12 11.93 -12.72
C THR A 146 3.44 10.81 -13.51
N GLN A 147 2.15 10.55 -13.26
CA GLN A 147 1.39 9.55 -13.99
C GLN A 147 1.15 9.97 -15.44
N VAL A 148 0.78 11.23 -15.68
CA VAL A 148 0.64 11.78 -17.05
C VAL A 148 1.94 11.62 -17.82
N ARG A 149 3.08 11.99 -17.22
CA ARG A 149 4.39 11.84 -17.87
C ARG A 149 4.66 10.39 -18.31
N ARG A 150 4.41 9.42 -17.43
CA ARG A 150 4.59 8.00 -17.73
C ARG A 150 3.63 7.49 -18.82
N GLY A 151 2.39 7.97 -18.81
CA GLY A 151 1.42 7.62 -19.85
C GLY A 151 1.86 8.11 -21.23
N VAL A 152 2.38 9.34 -21.31
CA VAL A 152 2.96 9.90 -22.55
C VAL A 152 4.20 9.12 -22.98
N GLU A 153 5.12 8.82 -22.06
CA GLU A 153 6.31 8.00 -22.34
C GLU A 153 5.93 6.64 -22.94
N LEU A 154 4.89 5.99 -22.40
CA LEU A 154 4.40 4.71 -22.90
C LEU A 154 3.77 4.85 -24.29
N ALA A 155 2.88 5.83 -24.48
CA ALA A 155 2.21 6.06 -25.76
C ALA A 155 3.19 6.41 -26.89
N CYS A 156 4.29 7.12 -26.58
CA CYS A 156 5.34 7.42 -27.56
C CYS A 156 6.27 6.24 -27.84
N SER A 157 6.23 5.18 -27.03
CA SER A 157 7.09 4.00 -27.19
C SER A 157 6.45 2.87 -27.98
N GLU A 158 5.13 2.91 -28.16
CA GLU A 158 4.40 1.94 -28.98
C GLU A 158 4.43 2.37 -30.45
N GLU A 159 4.78 1.44 -31.34
CA GLU A 159 4.61 1.64 -32.78
C GLU A 159 3.11 1.62 -33.10
N LEU A 160 2.61 2.73 -33.65
CA LEU A 160 1.25 2.79 -34.18
C LEU A 160 1.20 1.91 -35.43
N SER A 161 0.56 0.74 -35.33
CA SER A 161 0.32 -0.15 -36.46
C SER A 161 -1.10 0.00 -36.99
N ASP A 162 -1.29 -0.23 -38.30
CA ASP A 162 -2.63 -0.19 -38.92
C ASP A 162 -3.58 -1.24 -38.29
N ASP A 163 -3.02 -2.38 -37.86
CA ASP A 163 -3.74 -3.45 -37.14
C ASP A 163 -4.43 -3.00 -35.84
N LEU A 164 -3.96 -1.92 -35.19
CA LEU A 164 -4.61 -1.36 -34.01
C LEU A 164 -5.97 -0.73 -34.36
N PHE A 165 -6.05 -0.06 -35.50
CA PHE A 165 -7.27 0.60 -35.96
C PHE A 165 -8.29 -0.40 -36.50
N ASP A 166 -7.83 -1.50 -37.10
CA ASP A 166 -8.69 -2.60 -37.56
C ASP A 166 -9.41 -3.32 -36.41
N ARG A 167 -8.76 -3.41 -35.23
CA ARG A 167 -9.34 -4.05 -34.04
C ARG A 167 -10.24 -3.13 -33.23
N TYR A 168 -9.93 -1.83 -33.20
CA TYR A 168 -10.64 -0.87 -32.36
C TYR A 168 -11.78 -0.17 -33.10
N GLY A 169 -11.74 -0.13 -34.43
CA GLY A 169 -12.71 0.57 -35.26
C GLY A 169 -12.37 2.06 -35.41
N LEU A 170 -12.52 2.59 -36.64
CA LEU A 170 -12.13 3.96 -36.97
C LEU A 170 -12.93 5.03 -36.20
N ASP A 171 -14.23 4.83 -35.99
CA ASP A 171 -15.07 5.78 -35.26
C ASP A 171 -14.69 5.86 -33.77
N ASP A 172 -14.34 4.73 -33.17
CA ASP A 172 -13.92 4.66 -31.76
C ASP A 172 -12.52 5.26 -31.57
N ALA A 173 -11.62 5.02 -32.53
CA ALA A 173 -10.32 5.69 -32.57
C ALA A 173 -10.46 7.20 -32.73
N GLY A 174 -11.36 7.66 -33.61
CA GLY A 174 -11.66 9.09 -33.80
C GLY A 174 -12.15 9.75 -32.50
N ARG A 175 -13.13 9.14 -31.83
CA ARG A 175 -13.62 9.64 -30.53
C ARG A 175 -12.52 9.69 -29.46
N LEU A 176 -11.68 8.65 -29.38
CA LEU A 176 -10.58 8.62 -28.43
C LEU A 176 -9.54 9.72 -28.72
N LEU A 177 -9.26 10.02 -29.99
CA LEU A 177 -8.39 11.11 -30.39
C LEU A 177 -8.96 12.48 -30.02
N ASP A 178 -10.25 12.70 -30.23
CA ASP A 178 -10.94 13.94 -29.85
C ASP A 178 -10.90 14.15 -28.32
N GLU A 179 -11.23 13.12 -27.54
CA GLU A 179 -11.16 13.16 -26.08
C GLU A 179 -9.73 13.42 -25.60
N THR A 180 -8.74 12.76 -26.20
CA THR A 180 -7.33 12.94 -25.86
C THR A 180 -6.86 14.37 -26.19
N THR A 181 -7.29 14.91 -27.33
CA THR A 181 -7.01 16.29 -27.75
C THR A 181 -7.56 17.29 -26.73
N GLN A 182 -8.82 17.13 -26.32
CA GLN A 182 -9.43 17.99 -25.30
C GLN A 182 -8.72 17.89 -23.93
N GLN A 183 -8.22 16.70 -23.58
CA GLN A 183 -7.41 16.50 -22.37
C GLN A 183 -6.06 17.20 -22.47
N ILE A 184 -5.40 17.17 -23.62
CA ILE A 184 -4.14 17.88 -23.87
C ILE A 184 -4.34 19.39 -23.70
N GLU A 185 -5.36 19.98 -24.33
CA GLU A 185 -5.68 21.41 -24.16
C GLU A 185 -5.92 21.80 -22.69
N THR A 186 -6.59 20.91 -21.95
CA THR A 186 -6.83 21.10 -20.52
C THR A 186 -5.53 21.05 -19.71
N LEU A 187 -4.62 20.14 -20.05
CA LEU A 187 -3.29 20.06 -19.46
C LEU A 187 -2.44 21.29 -19.79
N GLU A 188 -2.48 21.81 -21.02
CA GLU A 188 -1.77 23.03 -21.43
C GLU A 188 -2.21 24.25 -20.63
N ARG A 189 -3.53 24.41 -20.44
CA ARG A 189 -4.10 25.46 -19.58
C ARG A 189 -3.62 25.31 -18.13
N LEU A 190 -3.57 24.08 -17.61
CA LEU A 190 -3.06 23.80 -16.28
C LEU A 190 -1.56 24.15 -16.17
N VAL A 191 -0.73 23.76 -17.14
CA VAL A 191 0.71 24.05 -17.18
C VAL A 191 0.95 25.56 -17.21
N THR A 192 0.19 26.30 -18.02
CA THR A 192 0.27 27.77 -18.09
C THR A 192 -0.01 28.40 -16.73
N ARG A 193 -1.08 27.96 -16.04
CA ARG A 193 -1.42 28.43 -14.68
C ARG A 193 -0.32 28.09 -13.67
N LEU A 194 0.22 26.88 -13.72
CA LEU A 194 1.28 26.44 -12.80
C LEU A 194 2.57 27.24 -13.01
N ARG A 195 2.98 27.49 -14.26
CA ARG A 195 4.13 28.33 -14.59
C ARG A 195 3.97 29.74 -14.03
N ALA A 196 2.81 30.37 -14.26
CA ALA A 196 2.52 31.69 -13.71
C ALA A 196 2.58 31.71 -12.16
N GLN A 197 2.09 30.66 -11.50
CA GLN A 197 2.16 30.55 -10.04
C GLN A 197 3.60 30.37 -9.53
N VAL A 198 4.41 29.56 -10.21
CA VAL A 198 5.82 29.35 -9.87
C VAL A 198 6.62 30.65 -10.02
N SER A 199 6.40 31.42 -11.10
CA SER A 199 7.04 32.73 -11.29
C SER A 199 6.72 33.70 -10.15
N ARG A 200 5.44 33.84 -9.78
CA ARG A 200 5.02 34.69 -8.65
C ARG A 200 5.64 34.28 -7.32
N LEU A 201 5.85 32.98 -7.08
CA LEU A 201 6.48 32.50 -5.86
C LEU A 201 7.98 32.77 -5.85
N ARG A 202 8.65 32.70 -7.01
CA ARG A 202 10.07 33.04 -7.15
C ARG A 202 10.35 34.53 -6.97
N GLU A 203 9.46 35.40 -7.46
CA GLU A 203 9.58 36.86 -7.26
C GLU A 203 9.40 37.30 -5.80
N ARG A 204 8.81 36.45 -4.96
CA ARG A 204 8.56 36.71 -3.53
C ARG A 204 9.61 36.08 -2.60
N ALA A 205 10.48 35.23 -3.12
CA ALA A 205 11.51 34.51 -2.36
C ALA A 205 12.85 35.23 -2.50
#